data_AF-X1QAI6-F1
#
_entry.id   AF-X1QAI6-F1
#
_cell.length_a   1.000
_cell.length_b   1.000
_cell.length_c   1.000
_cell.angle_alpha   90.00
_cell.angle_beta   90.00
_cell.angle_gamma   90.00
#
_symmetry.space_group_name_H-M   'P 1'
#
loop_
_entity.id
_entity.type
_entity.pdbx_description
1 polymer ?
#
loop_
_entity_poly.entity_id
_entity_poly.type
_entity_poly.pdbx_seq_one_letter_code
_entity_poly.pdbx_strand_id
1 'polypeptide(L)'
;TIFGEYLYEAMNKGTDDAYVGLFRIFMVWGIILVAIGVGFGSQLYTESSIPGGFLEYPHIFLLEVANGQSYFVIPGMPEFLIRGRGPNMFYNLGAALLIIAICFYFIDIKKNYGNFVKMLVYYGKVSLSLFFVHQLFLGLFIGQFDVILFLIINITYVGFMGFLMFLWMEYANGVGSPEWIMAYMGSFGKKKRKKGDGS
;
A
#
# COMPACT_ATOMS: atom_id res chain seq x y z
N THR A 1 -6.17 -10.60 -14.67
CA THR A 1 -5.25 -11.52 -13.95
C THR A 1 -6.10 -12.49 -13.17
N ILE A 2 -5.71 -13.76 -13.15
CA ILE A 2 -6.49 -14.86 -12.54
C ILE A 2 -6.89 -14.55 -11.07
N PHE A 3 -5.98 -13.99 -10.27
CA PHE A 3 -6.28 -13.59 -8.88
C PHE A 3 -7.28 -12.43 -8.76
N GLY A 4 -7.29 -11.51 -9.72
CA GLY A 4 -8.25 -10.41 -9.76
C GLY A 4 -9.66 -10.88 -10.12
N GLU A 5 -9.77 -11.90 -10.97
CA GLU A 5 -11.05 -12.54 -11.28
C GLU A 5 -11.62 -13.28 -10.07
N TYR A 6 -10.79 -14.03 -9.33
CA TYR A 6 -11.23 -14.66 -8.08
C TYR A 6 -11.69 -13.63 -7.03
N LEU A 7 -10.98 -12.50 -6.93
CA LEU A 7 -11.38 -11.41 -6.04
C LEU A 7 -12.75 -10.83 -6.46
N TYR A 8 -12.92 -10.54 -7.75
CA TYR A 8 -14.16 -9.99 -8.29
C TYR A 8 -15.34 -10.96 -8.11
N GLU A 9 -15.13 -12.25 -8.34
CA GLU A 9 -16.16 -13.27 -8.16
C GLU A 9 -16.57 -13.43 -6.70
N ALA A 10 -15.61 -13.40 -5.77
CA ALA A 10 -15.91 -13.42 -4.33
C ALA A 10 -16.67 -12.17 -3.88
N MET A 11 -16.28 -10.98 -4.37
CA MET A 11 -16.98 -9.73 -4.09
C MET A 11 -18.42 -9.73 -4.62
N ASN A 12 -18.67 -10.32 -5.80
CA ASN A 12 -20.01 -10.44 -6.36
C ASN A 12 -20.89 -11.45 -5.62
N LYS A 13 -20.30 -12.56 -5.13
CA LYS A 13 -21.05 -13.57 -4.36
C LYS A 13 -21.38 -13.07 -2.95
N GLY A 14 -20.49 -12.33 -2.32
CA GLY A 14 -20.71 -11.68 -1.03
C GLY A 14 -20.96 -12.64 0.16
N THR A 15 -20.75 -13.94 -0.02
CA THR A 15 -20.95 -14.95 1.03
C THR A 15 -19.67 -15.16 1.85
N ASP A 16 -19.82 -15.37 3.16
CA ASP A 16 -18.68 -15.61 4.07
C ASP A 16 -17.81 -16.80 3.59
N ASP A 17 -18.42 -17.85 3.02
CA ASP A 17 -17.71 -19.01 2.46
C ASP A 17 -16.83 -18.66 1.25
N ALA A 18 -17.29 -17.75 0.39
CA ALA A 18 -16.51 -17.30 -0.76
C ALA A 18 -15.27 -16.50 -0.31
N TYR A 19 -15.41 -15.67 0.72
CA TYR A 19 -14.28 -14.94 1.31
C TYR A 19 -13.28 -15.86 2.00
N VAL A 20 -13.73 -16.90 2.70
CA VAL A 20 -12.84 -17.90 3.31
C VAL A 20 -12.08 -18.69 2.24
N GLY A 21 -12.75 -19.05 1.14
CA GLY A 21 -12.12 -19.70 -0.01
C GLY A 21 -11.05 -18.81 -0.66
N LEU A 22 -11.38 -17.55 -0.93
CA LEU A 22 -10.44 -16.56 -1.49
C LEU A 22 -9.23 -16.35 -0.57
N PHE A 23 -9.47 -16.20 0.73
CA PHE A 23 -8.43 -16.06 1.74
C PHE A 23 -7.43 -17.22 1.65
N ARG A 24 -7.89 -18.48 1.62
CA ARG A 24 -7.01 -19.65 1.55
C ARG A 24 -6.17 -19.67 0.27
N ILE A 25 -6.78 -19.38 -0.88
CA ILE A 25 -6.07 -19.32 -2.16
C ILE A 25 -4.96 -18.27 -2.09
N PHE A 26 -5.26 -17.07 -1.62
CA PHE A 26 -4.28 -15.98 -1.55
C PHE A 26 -3.17 -16.26 -0.53
N MET A 27 -3.51 -16.90 0.60
CA MET A 27 -2.53 -17.28 1.61
C MET A 27 -1.54 -18.33 1.08
N VAL A 28 -2.06 -19.41 0.48
CA VAL A 28 -1.22 -20.51 -0.04
C VAL A 28 -0.34 -20.04 -1.19
N TRP A 29 -0.92 -19.38 -2.19
CA TRP A 29 -0.16 -18.86 -3.33
C TRP A 29 0.79 -17.75 -2.91
N GLY A 30 0.39 -16.89 -1.96
CA GLY A 30 1.25 -15.87 -1.38
C GLY A 30 2.51 -16.46 -0.75
N ILE A 31 2.38 -17.49 0.10
CA ILE A 31 3.52 -18.18 0.72
C ILE A 31 4.43 -18.79 -0.34
N ILE A 32 3.86 -19.52 -1.31
CA ILE A 32 4.64 -20.20 -2.35
C ILE A 32 5.45 -19.19 -3.17
N LEU A 33 4.82 -18.09 -3.60
CA LEU A 33 5.46 -17.07 -4.42
C LEU A 33 6.55 -16.30 -3.65
N VAL A 34 6.33 -16.01 -2.36
CA VAL A 34 7.38 -15.44 -1.51
C VAL A 34 8.54 -16.42 -1.35
N ALA A 35 8.27 -17.70 -1.09
CA ALA A 35 9.31 -18.72 -0.94
C ALA A 35 10.15 -18.88 -2.22
N ILE A 36 9.52 -18.85 -3.40
CA ILE A 36 10.19 -18.85 -4.69
C ILE A 36 11.02 -17.58 -4.86
N GLY A 37 10.44 -16.41 -4.60
CA GLY A 37 11.13 -15.12 -4.72
C GLY A 37 12.39 -15.04 -3.86
N VAL A 38 12.28 -15.43 -2.58
CA VAL A 38 13.41 -15.44 -1.64
C VAL A 38 14.42 -16.54 -1.98
N GLY A 39 13.96 -17.74 -2.33
CA GLY A 39 14.84 -18.87 -2.65
C GLY A 39 15.73 -18.58 -3.86
N PHE A 40 15.11 -18.16 -4.98
CA PHE A 40 15.84 -17.84 -6.20
C PHE A 40 16.59 -16.50 -6.13
N GLY A 41 16.10 -15.53 -5.35
CA GLY A 41 16.69 -14.19 -5.26
C GLY A 41 17.60 -13.98 -4.05
N SER A 42 18.09 -15.05 -3.41
CA SER A 42 18.95 -14.97 -2.22
C SER A 42 20.37 -14.48 -2.51
N GLN A 43 20.76 -14.38 -3.78
CA GLN A 43 22.07 -13.86 -4.18
C GLN A 43 22.19 -12.37 -3.82
N LEU A 44 23.35 -12.01 -3.25
CA LEU A 44 23.67 -10.65 -2.86
C LEU A 44 24.40 -9.95 -3.99
N TYR A 45 23.89 -8.78 -4.38
CA TYR A 45 24.51 -7.93 -5.39
C TYR A 45 24.94 -6.59 -4.81
N THR A 46 26.01 -6.06 -5.38
CA THR A 46 26.55 -4.71 -5.19
C THR A 46 26.52 -3.98 -6.53
N GLU A 47 26.74 -2.67 -6.52
CA GLU A 47 26.73 -1.86 -7.75
C GLU A 47 27.70 -2.37 -8.82
N SER A 48 28.83 -2.94 -8.39
CA SER A 48 29.88 -3.49 -9.24
C SER A 48 29.61 -4.92 -9.73
N SER A 49 28.75 -5.69 -9.07
CA SER A 49 28.54 -7.12 -9.35
C SER A 49 27.20 -7.41 -10.04
N ILE A 50 26.29 -6.43 -10.12
CA ILE A 50 24.99 -6.63 -10.72
C ILE A 50 25.06 -6.71 -12.26
N PRO A 51 24.50 -7.76 -12.89
CA PRO A 51 24.38 -7.83 -14.34
C PRO A 51 23.43 -6.74 -14.84
N GLY A 52 23.89 -5.87 -15.76
CA GLY A 52 23.15 -4.70 -16.24
C GLY A 52 23.60 -3.36 -15.64
N GLY A 53 24.34 -3.42 -14.52
CA GLY A 53 24.94 -2.25 -13.86
C GLY A 53 23.91 -1.24 -13.32
N PHE A 54 24.42 -0.07 -12.93
CA PHE A 54 23.65 0.99 -12.31
C PHE A 54 22.55 1.59 -13.21
N LEU A 55 22.77 1.65 -14.53
CA LEU A 55 21.79 2.24 -15.47
C LEU A 55 20.49 1.43 -15.56
N GLU A 56 20.58 0.11 -15.45
CA GLU A 56 19.42 -0.77 -15.51
C GLU A 56 18.73 -0.88 -14.13
N TYR A 57 19.51 -0.80 -13.04
CA TYR A 57 19.02 -0.96 -11.67
C TYR A 57 19.46 0.22 -10.77
N PRO A 58 18.94 1.44 -10.99
CA PRO A 58 19.38 2.63 -10.26
C PRO A 58 19.07 2.57 -8.75
N HIS A 59 18.12 1.73 -8.35
CA HIS A 59 17.74 1.54 -6.95
C HIS A 59 18.84 0.89 -6.10
N ILE A 60 19.88 0.32 -6.70
CA ILE A 60 21.01 -0.25 -5.96
C ILE A 60 21.81 0.80 -5.18
N PHE A 61 21.75 2.08 -5.60
CA PHE A 61 22.33 3.21 -4.86
C PHE A 61 21.78 3.37 -3.44
N LEU A 62 20.60 2.84 -3.16
CA LEU A 62 20.07 2.79 -1.79
C LEU A 62 20.99 1.98 -0.86
N LEU A 63 21.76 1.02 -1.38
CA LEU A 63 22.78 0.29 -0.63
C LEU A 63 23.95 1.19 -0.23
N GLU A 64 24.41 2.04 -1.15
CA GLU A 64 25.46 3.03 -0.87
C GLU A 64 24.98 4.04 0.18
N VAL A 65 23.77 4.58 0.01
CA VAL A 65 23.16 5.49 0.98
C VAL A 65 23.01 4.84 2.35
N ALA A 66 22.59 3.58 2.42
CA ALA A 66 22.46 2.85 3.67
C ALA A 66 23.82 2.59 4.35
N ASN A 67 24.86 2.28 3.58
CA ASN A 67 26.22 2.06 4.09
C ASN A 67 26.97 3.36 4.40
N GLY A 68 26.54 4.49 3.84
CA GLY A 68 27.01 5.82 4.20
C GLY A 68 26.56 6.28 5.59
N GLN A 69 25.63 5.55 6.21
CA GLN A 69 25.21 5.76 7.59
C GLN A 69 26.21 5.11 8.55
N SER A 70 26.68 5.83 9.57
CA SER A 70 27.68 5.36 10.54
C SER A 70 27.23 4.20 11.45
N TYR A 71 26.06 3.61 11.20
CA TYR A 71 25.40 2.66 12.09
C TYR A 71 25.50 1.20 11.63
N PHE A 72 25.46 0.92 10.33
CA PHE A 72 25.42 -0.44 9.79
C PHE A 72 26.17 -0.56 8.47
N VAL A 73 26.85 -1.69 8.26
CA VAL A 73 27.46 -2.07 6.98
C VAL A 73 26.73 -3.28 6.43
N ILE A 74 26.01 -3.08 5.33
CA ILE A 74 25.26 -4.08 4.59
C ILE A 74 26.15 -4.58 3.44
N PRO A 75 26.52 -5.86 3.41
CA PRO A 75 27.48 -6.39 2.44
C PRO A 75 26.96 -6.46 1.00
N GLY A 76 25.64 -6.44 0.80
CA GLY A 76 25.00 -6.51 -0.51
C GLY A 76 23.49 -6.48 -0.40
N MET A 77 22.81 -6.18 -1.51
CA MET A 77 21.36 -6.21 -1.61
C MET A 77 20.90 -7.56 -2.20
N PRO A 78 20.02 -8.31 -1.51
CA PRO A 78 19.41 -9.51 -2.07
C PRO A 78 18.66 -9.22 -3.38
N GLU A 79 18.81 -10.08 -4.38
CA GLU A 79 18.20 -9.92 -5.70
C GLU A 79 16.67 -9.82 -5.66
N PHE A 80 16.01 -10.50 -4.72
CA PHE A 80 14.56 -10.40 -4.56
C PHE A 80 14.09 -9.02 -4.07
N LEU A 81 14.99 -8.17 -3.55
CA LEU A 81 14.70 -6.79 -3.17
C LEU A 81 15.06 -5.79 -4.29
N ILE A 82 15.76 -6.24 -5.33
CA ILE A 82 16.18 -5.38 -6.45
C ILE A 82 15.05 -5.29 -7.46
N ARG A 83 14.48 -4.08 -7.57
CA ARG A 83 13.36 -3.82 -8.48
C ARG A 83 13.73 -4.11 -9.93
N GLY A 84 12.84 -4.76 -10.67
CA GLY A 84 13.03 -5.08 -12.09
C GLY A 84 13.61 -6.46 -12.37
N ARG A 85 14.12 -7.16 -11.35
CA ARG A 85 14.58 -8.55 -11.49
C ARG A 85 13.43 -9.55 -11.37
N GLY A 86 13.61 -10.72 -11.99
CA GLY A 86 12.64 -11.82 -11.96
C GLY A 86 12.24 -12.25 -10.54
N PRO A 87 13.19 -12.56 -9.63
CA PRO A 87 12.87 -12.95 -8.26
C PRO A 87 12.08 -11.88 -7.48
N ASN A 88 12.36 -10.60 -7.72
CA ASN A 88 11.63 -9.48 -7.12
C ASN A 88 10.16 -9.42 -7.60
N MET A 89 9.84 -9.82 -8.83
CA MET A 89 8.45 -9.88 -9.30
C MET A 89 7.65 -10.94 -8.53
N PHE A 90 8.23 -12.14 -8.34
CA PHE A 90 7.58 -13.21 -7.58
C PHE A 90 7.43 -12.84 -6.09
N TYR A 91 8.47 -12.26 -5.50
CA TYR A 91 8.43 -11.78 -4.12
C TYR A 91 7.33 -10.73 -3.92
N ASN A 92 7.29 -9.68 -4.76
CA ASN A 92 6.30 -8.62 -4.63
C ASN A 92 4.87 -9.12 -4.86
N LEU A 93 4.65 -9.99 -5.84
CA LEU A 93 3.35 -10.59 -6.08
C LEU A 93 2.89 -11.44 -4.89
N GLY A 94 3.78 -12.29 -4.37
CA GLY A 94 3.49 -13.12 -3.21
C GLY A 94 3.22 -12.30 -1.95
N ALA A 95 4.06 -11.29 -1.68
CA ALA A 95 3.88 -10.37 -0.55
C ALA A 95 2.55 -9.60 -0.66
N ALA A 96 2.19 -9.13 -1.85
CA ALA A 96 0.91 -8.45 -2.07
C ALA A 96 -0.28 -9.37 -1.79
N LEU A 97 -0.25 -10.62 -2.27
CA LEU A 97 -1.30 -11.62 -2.00
C LEU A 97 -1.43 -11.91 -0.50
N LEU A 98 -0.32 -12.03 0.22
CA LEU A 98 -0.33 -12.23 1.66
C LEU A 98 -0.92 -11.04 2.41
N ILE A 99 -0.52 -9.82 2.06
CA ILE A 99 -1.07 -8.60 2.66
C ILE A 99 -2.59 -8.55 2.46
N ILE A 100 -3.06 -8.81 1.23
CA ILE A 100 -4.49 -8.83 0.93
C ILE A 100 -5.20 -9.93 1.73
N ALA A 101 -4.64 -11.13 1.83
CA ALA A 101 -5.23 -12.22 2.61
C ALA A 101 -5.34 -11.86 4.10
N ILE A 102 -4.28 -11.28 4.68
CA ILE A 102 -4.27 -10.84 6.08
C ILE A 102 -5.32 -9.75 6.30
N CYS A 103 -5.43 -8.77 5.39
CA CYS A 103 -6.46 -7.74 5.46
C CYS A 103 -7.88 -8.33 5.41
N PHE A 104 -8.16 -9.25 4.48
CA PHE A 104 -9.45 -9.94 4.40
C PHE A 104 -9.80 -10.69 5.67
N TYR A 105 -8.81 -11.36 6.28
CA TYR A 105 -9.02 -12.08 7.52
C TYR A 105 -9.47 -11.16 8.66
N PHE A 106 -8.81 -10.01 8.83
CA PHE A 106 -9.12 -9.09 9.93
C PHE A 106 -10.40 -8.27 9.70
N ILE A 107 -10.65 -7.83 8.47
CA ILE A 107 -11.77 -6.94 8.15
C ILE A 107 -13.06 -7.74 7.97
N ASP A 108 -13.05 -8.76 7.11
CA ASP A 108 -14.27 -9.41 6.63
C ASP A 108 -14.60 -10.70 7.40
N ILE A 109 -13.59 -11.49 7.79
CA ILE A 109 -13.83 -12.79 8.46
C ILE A 109 -13.97 -12.64 9.97
N LYS A 110 -13.00 -11.97 10.62
CA LYS A 110 -12.95 -11.93 12.10
C LYS A 110 -14.08 -11.07 12.69
N LYS A 111 -14.56 -10.04 11.96
CA LYS A 111 -15.64 -9.06 12.29
C LYS A 111 -15.54 -8.34 13.65
N ASN A 112 -14.75 -8.83 14.59
CA ASN A 112 -14.54 -8.31 15.94
C ASN A 112 -13.05 -8.00 16.12
N TYR A 113 -12.70 -6.75 15.83
CA TYR A 113 -11.32 -6.30 15.74
C TYR A 113 -11.03 -5.14 16.70
N GLY A 114 -9.80 -5.11 17.21
CA GLY A 114 -9.35 -4.12 18.18
C GLY A 114 -9.31 -2.69 17.63
N ASN A 115 -9.10 -1.72 18.51
CA ASN A 115 -9.09 -0.29 18.17
C ASN A 115 -8.09 0.06 17.06
N PHE A 116 -6.98 -0.69 16.94
CA PHE A 116 -6.01 -0.52 15.87
C PHE A 116 -6.60 -0.79 14.47
N VAL A 117 -7.38 -1.85 14.30
CA VAL A 117 -8.00 -2.16 13.00
C VAL A 117 -9.11 -1.17 12.69
N LYS A 118 -9.86 -0.69 13.69
CA LYS A 118 -10.82 0.42 13.51
C LYS A 118 -10.13 1.68 13.01
N MET A 119 -8.97 2.00 13.57
CA MET A 119 -8.14 3.12 13.10
C MET A 119 -7.69 2.90 11.65
N LEU A 120 -7.18 1.72 11.28
CA LEU A 120 -6.80 1.43 9.89
C LEU A 120 -7.97 1.55 8.90
N VAL A 121 -9.17 1.07 9.27
CA VAL A 121 -10.39 1.24 8.45
C VAL A 121 -10.75 2.71 8.29
N TYR A 122 -10.61 3.51 9.35
CA TYR A 122 -10.82 4.96 9.29
C TYR A 122 -9.83 5.63 8.32
N TYR A 123 -8.53 5.35 8.48
CA TYR A 123 -7.50 5.84 7.55
C TYR A 123 -7.75 5.39 6.11
N GLY A 124 -8.27 4.18 5.90
CA GLY A 124 -8.71 3.69 4.59
C GLY A 124 -9.82 4.56 3.98
N LYS A 125 -10.84 4.93 4.76
CA LYS A 125 -11.94 5.78 4.27
C LYS A 125 -11.48 7.18 3.86
N VAL A 126 -10.47 7.71 4.54
CA VAL A 126 -9.94 9.07 4.34
C VAL A 126 -8.64 9.06 3.53
N SER A 127 -8.27 7.91 2.98
CA SER A 127 -6.98 7.67 2.34
C SER A 127 -6.73 8.60 1.14
N LEU A 128 -7.77 8.90 0.36
CA LEU A 128 -7.66 9.75 -0.81
C LEU A 128 -7.34 11.20 -0.41
N SER A 129 -8.09 11.76 0.54
CA SER A 129 -7.76 13.06 1.15
C SER A 129 -6.34 13.09 1.70
N LEU A 130 -5.97 12.08 2.48
CA LEU A 130 -4.67 12.02 3.14
C LEU A 130 -3.53 11.93 2.12
N PHE A 131 -3.74 11.21 1.00
CA PHE A 131 -2.83 11.16 -0.13
C PHE A 131 -2.65 12.53 -0.80
N PHE A 132 -3.74 13.24 -1.12
CA PHE A 132 -3.64 14.57 -1.73
C PHE A 132 -2.93 15.57 -0.84
N VAL A 133 -3.25 15.58 0.45
CA VAL A 133 -2.56 16.46 1.40
C VAL A 133 -1.09 16.07 1.48
N HIS A 134 -0.75 14.79 1.66
CA HIS A 134 0.65 14.37 1.65
C HIS A 134 1.40 14.78 0.38
N GLN A 135 0.78 14.65 -0.80
CA GLN A 135 1.37 15.05 -2.07
C GLN A 135 1.66 16.56 -2.14
N LEU A 136 0.83 17.41 -1.55
CA LEU A 136 1.06 18.86 -1.46
C LEU A 136 2.25 19.20 -0.57
N PHE A 137 2.45 18.46 0.51
CA PHE A 137 3.52 18.72 1.49
C PHE A 137 4.83 17.98 1.17
N LEU A 138 4.83 17.04 0.23
CA LEU A 138 6.00 16.22 -0.12
C LEU A 138 7.21 17.07 -0.57
N GLY A 139 6.95 18.19 -1.26
CA GLY A 139 8.00 19.12 -1.69
C GLY A 139 8.70 19.89 -0.57
N LEU A 140 8.09 20.01 0.62
CA LEU A 140 8.63 20.81 1.71
C LEU A 140 9.76 20.12 2.48
N PHE A 141 9.87 18.79 2.37
CA PHE A 141 10.78 17.98 3.20
C PHE A 141 11.88 17.27 2.38
N ILE A 142 12.02 17.57 1.10
CA ILE A 142 13.04 16.95 0.25
C ILE A 142 14.44 17.38 0.72
N GLY A 143 15.25 16.40 1.14
CA GLY A 143 16.67 16.59 1.44
C GLY A 143 17.00 17.20 2.82
N GLN A 144 16.03 17.33 3.73
CA GLN A 144 16.28 17.96 5.04
C GLN A 144 16.65 16.98 6.17
N PHE A 145 16.36 15.68 6.01
CA PHE A 145 16.51 14.70 7.08
C PHE A 145 17.36 13.52 6.66
N ASP A 146 18.15 13.02 7.60
CA ASP A 146 18.88 11.77 7.48
C ASP A 146 17.91 10.57 7.47
N VAL A 147 18.28 9.43 6.88
CA VAL A 147 17.37 8.30 6.56
C VAL A 147 16.59 7.79 7.78
N ILE A 148 17.24 7.73 8.95
CA ILE A 148 16.61 7.26 10.19
C ILE A 148 15.61 8.31 10.72
N LEU A 149 16.02 9.58 10.75
CA LEU A 149 15.15 10.68 11.18
C LEU A 149 13.98 10.85 10.22
N PHE A 150 14.22 10.62 8.92
CA PHE A 150 13.20 10.62 7.89
C PHE A 150 12.10 9.59 8.20
N LEU A 151 12.43 8.38 8.63
CA LEU A 151 11.44 7.37 8.99
C LEU A 151 10.58 7.79 10.19
N ILE A 152 11.22 8.28 11.26
CA ILE A 152 10.51 8.73 12.48
C ILE A 152 9.60 9.92 12.16
N ILE A 153 10.11 10.88 11.39
CA ILE A 153 9.36 12.07 10.99
C ILE A 153 8.19 11.70 10.09
N ASN A 154 8.37 10.78 9.13
CA ASN A 154 7.28 10.32 8.28
C ASN A 154 6.17 9.63 9.08
N ILE A 155 6.51 8.75 10.02
CA ILE A 155 5.50 8.09 10.87
C ILE A 155 4.76 9.13 11.71
N THR A 156 5.49 10.09 12.30
CA THR A 156 4.90 11.17 13.10
C THR A 156 4.01 12.07 12.26
N TYR A 157 4.46 12.43 11.05
CA TYR A 157 3.71 13.22 10.08
C TYR A 157 2.42 12.52 9.67
N VAL A 158 2.47 11.24 9.29
CA VAL A 158 1.28 10.46 8.89
C VAL A 158 0.30 10.33 10.06
N GLY A 159 0.81 10.11 11.28
CA GLY A 159 0.00 10.10 12.50
C GLY A 159 -0.71 11.43 12.74
N PHE A 160 0.05 12.53 12.69
CA PHE A 160 -0.45 13.88 12.89
C PHE A 160 -1.48 14.28 11.81
N MET A 161 -1.20 13.97 10.55
CA MET A 161 -2.13 14.25 9.45
C MET A 161 -3.42 13.45 9.58
N GLY A 162 -3.37 12.19 9.99
CA GLY A 162 -4.59 11.42 10.23
C GLY A 162 -5.40 11.93 11.41
N PHE A 163 -4.74 12.45 12.46
CA PHE A 163 -5.42 13.15 13.55
C PHE A 163 -6.08 14.45 13.09
N LEU A 164 -5.41 15.26 12.26
CA LEU A 164 -6.01 16.46 11.66
C LEU A 164 -7.22 16.12 10.80
N MET A 165 -7.12 15.05 10.00
CA MET A 165 -8.25 14.56 9.21
C MET A 165 -9.40 14.07 10.10
N PHE A 166 -9.12 13.44 11.25
CA PHE A 166 -10.13 13.10 12.24
C PHE A 166 -10.87 14.34 12.74
N LEU A 167 -10.15 15.39 13.15
CA LEU A 167 -10.79 16.66 13.54
C LEU A 167 -11.57 17.29 12.39
N TRP A 168 -11.05 17.27 11.16
CA TRP A 168 -11.76 17.82 10.00
C TRP A 168 -13.08 17.10 9.75
N MET A 169 -13.07 15.77 9.79
CA MET A 169 -14.26 14.97 9.55
C MET A 169 -15.31 15.16 10.66
N GLU A 170 -14.88 15.19 11.93
CA GLU A 170 -15.78 15.32 13.08
C GLU A 170 -16.38 16.73 13.21
N TYR A 171 -15.57 17.79 13.03
CA TYR A 171 -16.00 19.17 13.30
C TYR A 171 -16.43 19.95 12.06
N ALA A 172 -15.90 19.62 10.88
CA ALA A 172 -16.22 20.32 9.63
C ALA A 172 -17.08 19.47 8.67
N ASN A 173 -17.60 18.32 9.12
CA ASN A 173 -18.38 17.37 8.31
C ASN A 173 -17.71 16.99 6.97
N GLY A 174 -16.37 17.03 6.91
CA GLY A 174 -15.62 16.73 5.69
C GLY A 174 -15.85 17.72 4.54
N VAL A 175 -16.43 18.90 4.77
CA VAL A 175 -16.68 19.88 3.70
C VAL A 175 -15.36 20.29 3.05
N GLY A 176 -15.29 20.17 1.73
CA GLY A 176 -14.08 20.46 0.93
C GLY A 176 -13.10 19.28 0.76
N SER A 177 -13.35 18.13 1.38
CA SER A 177 -12.53 16.93 1.13
C SER A 177 -12.79 16.39 -0.29
N PRO A 178 -11.80 15.77 -0.96
CA PRO A 178 -12.01 15.00 -2.18
C PRO A 178 -13.22 14.05 -2.13
N GLU A 179 -13.46 13.36 -1.00
CA GLU A 179 -14.61 12.49 -0.81
C GLU A 179 -15.93 13.26 -0.80
N TRP A 180 -15.97 14.44 -0.18
CA TRP A 180 -17.13 15.34 -0.21
C TRP A 180 -17.39 15.87 -1.63
N ILE A 181 -16.35 16.25 -2.36
CA ILE A 181 -16.45 16.70 -3.76
C ILE A 181 -17.02 15.58 -4.64
N MET A 182 -16.50 14.36 -4.50
CA MET A 182 -17.00 13.19 -5.25
C MET A 182 -18.46 12.86 -4.90
N ALA A 183 -18.82 12.89 -3.62
CA ALA A 183 -20.20 12.68 -3.18
C ALA A 183 -21.14 13.77 -3.73
N TYR A 184 -20.69 15.03 -3.73
CA TYR A 184 -21.44 16.17 -4.26
C TYR A 184 -21.65 16.04 -5.78
N MET A 185 -20.59 15.74 -6.54
CA MET A 185 -20.66 15.51 -8.00
C MET A 185 -21.58 14.33 -8.35
N GLY A 186 -21.49 13.22 -7.61
CA GLY A 186 -22.36 12.06 -7.79
C GLY A 186 -23.85 12.36 -7.52
N SER A 187 -24.15 13.21 -6.55
CA SER A 187 -25.51 13.66 -6.25
C SER A 187 -26.10 14.55 -7.38
N PHE A 188 -25.27 15.36 -8.02
CA PHE A 188 -25.63 16.17 -9.18
C PHE A 188 -25.97 15.31 -10.40
N GLY A 189 -25.21 14.24 -10.65
CA GLY A 189 -25.49 13.28 -11.72
C GLY A 189 -26.83 12.57 -11.55
N LYS A 190 -27.18 12.14 -10.32
CA LYS A 190 -28.48 11.50 -10.02
C LYS A 190 -29.66 12.47 -10.16
N LYS A 191 -29.51 13.74 -9.77
CA LYS A 191 -30.54 14.77 -9.94
C LYS A 191 -30.81 15.10 -11.41
N LYS A 192 -29.80 15.10 -12.28
CA LYS A 192 -29.99 15.27 -13.73
C LYS A 192 -30.74 14.08 -14.35
N ARG A 193 -30.42 12.85 -13.96
CA ARG A 193 -31.04 11.63 -14.52
C ARG A 193 -32.54 11.54 -14.22
N LYS A 194 -32.98 11.88 -13.00
CA LYS A 194 -34.41 11.97 -12.64
C LYS A 194 -35.20 13.05 -13.40
N LYS A 195 -34.54 14.04 -13.99
CA LYS A 195 -35.19 15.07 -14.82
C LYS A 195 -35.23 14.72 -16.32
N GLY A 196 -34.51 13.69 -16.77
CA GLY A 196 -34.45 13.26 -18.18
C GLY A 196 -35.34 12.08 -18.54
N ASP A 197 -35.69 11.22 -17.57
CA ASP A 197 -36.60 10.07 -17.78
C ASP A 197 -38.08 10.41 -17.54
N GLY A 198 -38.42 11.71 -17.51
CA GLY A 198 -39.77 12.22 -17.23
C GLY A 198 -40.27 13.24 -18.24
N SER A 199 -39.78 13.16 -19.48
CA SER A 199 -40.19 14.00 -20.61
C SER A 199 -40.42 13.16 -21.85
#